data_AF-A0A1I6IFS4-F1
#
_entry.id   AF-A0A1I6IFS4-F1
#
_cell.length_a   1.000
_cell.length_b   1.000
_cell.length_c   1.000
_cell.angle_alpha   90.00
_cell.angle_beta   90.00
_cell.angle_gamma   90.00
#
_symmetry.space_group_name_H-M   'P 1'
#
loop_
_entity.id
_entity.type
_entity.pdbx_description
1 polymer ?
#
loop_
_entity_poly.entity_id
_entity_poly.type
_entity_poly.pdbx_seq_one_letter_code
_entity_poly.pdbx_strand_id
1 'polypeptide(L)'
;MTCDTESVWKKVRHGTASAAEARADEKFDSVDRSCATVNPTMTTIIDGNEVADQIQSEVSTCVDTLRDDGVTPGLATVLMSDDGASETYVSMKQRTCEELGIESFHHEIDPDEPAEVLFDRIDELNEDPAVHGILVQMPVPDHVEKRAVLERIDPVKDVDGFHPENVGKLVAGNARYKPCTPHGVQKMLAAYDIETEGRDAVVVGRSDIVGKPMANLFIQRDDGGNATTTVCHSRTDDLAAKTREADILVAAAGVPEMIDGEMVGEGATVVDVGINRVDADNEKGYELVGDVDFESAKEKASAITPVPGGVGPLTIAMLMYNTVKGASLQSGVPVDLP
;
A
#
# COMPACT_ATOMS: atom_id res chain seq x y z
N MET A 1 16.61 -14.01 29.04
CA MET A 1 17.53 -13.10 28.34
C MET A 1 16.82 -11.79 28.19
N THR A 2 17.21 -10.81 28.99
CA THR A 2 16.65 -9.46 29.04
C THR A 2 17.21 -8.67 27.86
N CYS A 3 16.35 -8.14 26.99
CA CYS A 3 16.77 -7.25 25.90
C CYS A 3 16.51 -5.81 26.34
N ASP A 4 17.60 -5.08 26.53
CA ASP A 4 17.67 -3.67 26.89
C ASP A 4 17.04 -2.77 25.81
N THR A 5 16.03 -1.98 26.19
CA THR A 5 15.45 -0.92 25.34
C THR A 5 15.79 0.50 25.81
N GLU A 6 16.88 0.67 26.58
CA GLU A 6 17.41 2.00 26.92
C GLU A 6 18.60 2.38 26.03
N SER A 7 18.35 2.95 24.84
CA SER A 7 19.38 3.80 24.20
C SER A 7 18.91 4.81 23.13
N VAL A 8 17.65 4.85 22.70
CA VAL A 8 17.24 5.70 21.56
C VAL A 8 16.82 7.14 21.94
N TRP A 9 16.64 7.47 23.22
CA TRP A 9 16.14 8.80 23.64
C TRP A 9 17.20 9.85 24.01
N LYS A 10 18.50 9.59 23.79
CA LYS A 10 19.58 10.44 24.34
C LYS A 10 19.96 11.70 23.54
N LYS A 11 19.15 12.13 22.56
CA LYS A 11 19.45 13.35 21.78
C LYS A 11 18.35 14.41 21.71
N VAL A 12 17.32 14.34 22.56
CA VAL A 12 16.30 15.38 22.63
C VAL A 12 16.29 16.03 24.02
N ARG A 13 16.75 17.29 24.05
CA ARG A 13 16.77 18.27 25.16
C ARG A 13 17.82 18.06 26.25
N HIS A 14 18.76 19.00 26.36
CA HIS A 14 18.80 20.00 27.43
C HIS A 14 19.87 21.06 27.10
N GLY A 15 19.44 22.32 26.95
CA GLY A 15 20.34 23.46 27.07
C GLY A 15 20.58 23.74 28.55
N THR A 16 21.84 23.77 28.97
CA THR A 16 22.32 24.61 30.07
C THR A 16 23.77 25.01 29.78
N ALA A 17 24.06 26.28 30.05
CA ALA A 17 25.31 26.94 29.73
C ALA A 17 26.49 26.45 30.60
N SER A 18 27.67 26.37 29.99
CA SER A 18 28.96 26.50 30.67
C SER A 18 30.00 26.99 29.66
N ALA A 19 30.74 28.01 30.07
CA ALA A 19 31.63 28.85 29.26
C ALA A 19 32.99 28.20 28.92
N ALA A 20 33.70 28.87 28.00
CA ALA A 20 35.06 28.65 27.47
C ALA A 20 35.07 27.70 26.23
N GLU A 21 35.58 28.03 25.04
CA GLU A 21 36.57 29.00 24.54
C GLU A 21 36.19 29.38 23.08
N ALA A 22 35.96 30.64 22.76
CA ALA A 22 36.85 31.57 22.05
C ALA A 22 37.16 31.25 20.55
N ARG A 23 36.66 32.18 19.70
CA ARG A 23 37.10 32.62 18.36
C ARG A 23 36.60 31.86 17.12
N ALA A 24 35.63 32.47 16.43
CA ALA A 24 35.85 33.09 15.12
C ALA A 24 34.68 34.03 14.78
N ASP A 25 34.97 35.32 14.64
CA ASP A 25 34.09 36.31 14.02
C ASP A 25 34.04 36.07 12.51
N GLU A 26 32.89 35.67 11.97
CA GLU A 26 32.55 35.92 10.56
C GLU A 26 31.08 36.34 10.42
N LYS A 27 30.94 37.64 10.09
CA LYS A 27 29.88 38.34 9.37
C LYS A 27 28.57 37.57 9.11
N PHE A 28 27.52 37.94 9.86
CA PHE A 28 26.14 37.86 9.38
C PHE A 28 25.89 39.02 8.39
N ASP A 29 26.02 38.76 7.09
CA ASP A 29 25.43 39.62 6.08
C ASP A 29 23.92 39.37 6.03
N SER A 30 23.16 40.45 6.14
CA SER A 30 21.71 40.48 6.02
C SER A 30 21.29 40.07 4.60
N VAL A 31 20.70 38.89 4.45
CA VAL A 31 20.06 38.49 3.21
C VAL A 31 18.67 39.11 3.14
N ASP A 32 18.56 40.07 2.24
CA ASP A 32 17.34 40.70 1.75
C ASP A 32 16.32 39.63 1.34
N ARG A 33 15.17 39.58 2.02
CA ARG A 33 14.02 38.75 1.63
C ARG A 33 13.27 39.46 0.50
N SER A 34 13.88 39.50 -0.68
CA SER A 34 13.14 39.82 -1.90
C SER A 34 12.26 38.61 -2.22
N CYS A 35 10.95 38.86 -2.23
CA CYS A 35 9.90 37.97 -2.72
C CYS A 35 10.33 37.30 -4.03
N ALA A 36 10.78 36.05 -3.94
CA ALA A 36 10.97 35.22 -5.12
C ALA A 36 9.57 34.77 -5.55
N THR A 37 9.12 35.30 -6.67
CA THR A 37 8.00 34.78 -7.42
C THR A 37 8.22 33.29 -7.63
N VAL A 38 7.44 32.46 -6.94
CA VAL A 38 7.43 31.01 -7.12
C VAL A 38 6.97 30.78 -8.56
N ASN A 39 7.89 30.34 -9.43
CA ASN A 39 7.49 29.76 -10.70
C ASN A 39 6.57 28.58 -10.39
N PRO A 40 5.43 28.40 -11.06
CA PRO A 40 4.60 27.22 -10.84
C PRO A 40 5.47 25.99 -11.14
N THR A 41 5.87 25.27 -10.10
CA THR A 41 6.58 24.02 -10.24
C THR A 41 5.61 23.05 -10.88
N MET A 42 5.95 22.55 -12.07
CA MET A 42 5.14 21.59 -12.79
C MET A 42 4.99 20.33 -11.92
N THR A 43 3.77 19.99 -11.57
CA THR A 43 3.43 18.81 -10.75
C THR A 43 3.78 17.53 -11.51
N THR A 44 4.51 16.63 -10.88
CA THR A 44 4.81 15.30 -11.41
C THR A 44 3.59 14.40 -11.27
N ILE A 45 3.16 13.79 -12.37
CA ILE A 45 2.13 12.75 -12.31
C ILE A 45 2.81 11.40 -12.12
N ILE A 46 2.45 10.71 -11.05
CA ILE A 46 2.98 9.40 -10.70
C ILE A 46 2.18 8.34 -11.48
N ASP A 47 2.79 7.75 -12.51
CA ASP A 47 2.17 6.70 -13.33
C ASP A 47 2.39 5.33 -12.67
N GLY A 48 1.34 4.81 -12.06
CA GLY A 48 1.40 3.51 -11.42
C GLY A 48 1.43 2.35 -12.41
N ASN A 49 1.00 2.53 -13.66
CA ASN A 49 1.11 1.46 -14.66
C ASN A 49 2.59 1.21 -14.98
N GLU A 50 3.37 2.27 -15.19
CA GLU A 50 4.82 2.18 -15.44
C GLU A 50 5.54 1.42 -14.32
N VAL A 51 5.26 1.79 -13.06
CA VAL A 51 5.88 1.13 -11.90
C VAL A 51 5.41 -0.32 -11.77
N ALA A 52 4.12 -0.60 -12.02
CA ALA A 52 3.59 -1.96 -11.97
C ALA A 52 4.21 -2.85 -13.05
N ASP A 53 4.39 -2.34 -14.27
CA ASP A 53 5.00 -3.07 -15.38
C ASP A 53 6.48 -3.40 -15.08
N GLN A 54 7.22 -2.44 -14.51
CA GLN A 54 8.60 -2.67 -14.07
C GLN A 54 8.66 -3.81 -13.05
N ILE A 55 7.84 -3.73 -11.99
CA ILE A 55 7.85 -4.74 -10.94
C ILE A 55 7.44 -6.11 -11.48
N GLN A 56 6.43 -6.17 -12.36
CA GLN A 56 5.99 -7.42 -12.98
C GLN A 56 7.10 -8.06 -13.81
N SER A 57 7.89 -7.27 -14.54
CA SER A 57 9.06 -7.76 -15.28
C SER A 57 10.13 -8.37 -14.34
N GLU A 58 10.39 -7.71 -13.22
CA GLU A 58 11.34 -8.19 -12.20
C GLU A 58 10.82 -9.44 -11.46
N VAL A 59 9.52 -9.49 -11.16
CA VAL A 59 8.84 -10.67 -10.60
C VAL A 59 8.87 -11.84 -11.57
N SER A 60 8.70 -11.62 -12.88
CA SER A 60 8.81 -12.67 -13.90
C SER A 60 10.18 -13.37 -13.86
N THR A 61 11.26 -12.60 -13.66
CA THR A 61 12.61 -13.16 -13.50
C THR A 61 12.72 -14.05 -12.25
N CYS A 62 12.00 -13.70 -11.18
CA CYS A 62 11.93 -14.52 -9.96
C CYS A 62 11.10 -15.80 -10.18
N VAL A 63 10.04 -15.74 -10.99
CA VAL A 63 9.26 -16.93 -11.39
C VAL A 63 10.14 -17.90 -12.17
N ASP A 64 10.94 -17.40 -13.11
CA ASP A 64 11.87 -18.25 -13.87
C ASP A 64 12.91 -18.91 -12.96
N THR A 65 13.42 -18.18 -11.96
CA THR A 65 14.34 -18.74 -10.94
C THR A 65 13.70 -19.90 -10.18
N LEU A 66 12.45 -19.75 -9.74
CA LEU A 66 11.73 -20.84 -9.06
C LEU A 66 11.50 -22.04 -9.97
N ARG A 67 11.18 -21.79 -11.26
CA ARG A 67 10.94 -22.84 -12.25
C ARG A 67 12.18 -23.65 -12.56
N ASP A 68 13.36 -23.02 -12.62
CA ASP A 68 14.63 -23.70 -12.83
C ASP A 68 14.94 -24.70 -11.69
N ASP A 69 14.45 -24.42 -10.48
CA ASP A 69 14.49 -25.32 -9.31
C ASP A 69 13.26 -26.26 -9.20
N GLY A 70 12.38 -26.28 -10.22
CA GLY A 70 11.23 -27.17 -10.30
C GLY A 70 10.00 -26.72 -9.49
N VAL A 71 9.93 -25.44 -9.12
CA VAL A 71 8.82 -24.84 -8.38
C VAL A 71 8.03 -23.90 -9.29
N THR A 72 6.74 -24.16 -9.47
CA THR A 72 5.82 -23.21 -10.12
C THR A 72 5.02 -22.48 -9.05
N PRO A 73 5.11 -21.14 -8.92
CA PRO A 73 4.27 -20.40 -8.00
C PRO A 73 2.80 -20.60 -8.33
N GLY A 74 1.95 -20.71 -7.31
CA GLY A 74 0.52 -20.97 -7.47
C GLY A 74 -0.31 -20.01 -6.64
N LEU A 75 -1.27 -19.34 -7.27
CA LEU A 75 -2.22 -18.43 -6.62
C LEU A 75 -3.63 -18.97 -6.74
N ALA A 76 -4.28 -19.23 -5.61
CA ALA A 76 -5.69 -19.53 -5.55
C ALA A 76 -6.51 -18.26 -5.32
N THR A 77 -7.58 -18.08 -6.09
CA THR A 77 -8.56 -17.02 -5.96
C THR A 77 -9.94 -17.62 -5.70
N VAL A 78 -10.59 -17.18 -4.62
CA VAL A 78 -11.94 -17.61 -4.26
C VAL A 78 -12.87 -16.41 -4.33
N LEU A 79 -13.92 -16.52 -5.13
CA LEU A 79 -14.95 -15.50 -5.31
C LEU A 79 -16.29 -16.06 -4.83
N MET A 80 -16.93 -15.35 -3.89
CA MET A 80 -18.28 -15.67 -3.40
C MET A 80 -19.13 -14.38 -3.45
N SER A 81 -19.37 -13.87 -4.66
CA SER A 81 -20.05 -12.59 -4.87
C SER A 81 -20.49 -12.47 -6.33
N ASP A 82 -21.67 -11.88 -6.56
CA ASP A 82 -22.18 -11.53 -7.90
C ASP A 82 -21.81 -10.08 -8.33
N ASP A 83 -20.92 -9.43 -7.58
CA ASP A 83 -20.48 -8.08 -7.90
C ASP A 83 -19.55 -8.07 -9.13
N GLY A 84 -20.02 -7.51 -10.24
CA GLY A 84 -19.25 -7.43 -11.47
C GLY A 84 -17.94 -6.63 -11.36
N ALA A 85 -17.76 -5.79 -10.33
CA ALA A 85 -16.45 -5.18 -10.04
C ALA A 85 -15.45 -6.23 -9.56
N SER A 86 -15.87 -7.10 -8.65
CA SER A 86 -15.10 -8.21 -8.11
C SER A 86 -14.70 -9.21 -9.21
N GLU A 87 -15.62 -9.57 -10.11
CA GLU A 87 -15.33 -10.43 -11.27
C GLU A 87 -14.25 -9.83 -12.19
N THR A 88 -14.38 -8.53 -12.50
CA THR A 88 -13.39 -7.80 -13.33
C THR A 88 -12.01 -7.81 -12.66
N TYR A 89 -11.96 -7.63 -11.34
CA TYR A 89 -10.71 -7.59 -10.59
C TYR A 89 -10.05 -8.97 -10.51
N VAL A 90 -10.83 -10.03 -10.36
CA VAL A 90 -10.34 -11.42 -10.36
C VAL A 90 -9.80 -11.80 -11.74
N SER A 91 -10.52 -11.45 -12.82
CA SER A 91 -10.07 -11.74 -14.18
C SER A 91 -8.79 -10.98 -14.55
N MET A 92 -8.59 -9.76 -14.05
CA MET A 92 -7.29 -9.07 -14.16
C MET A 92 -6.16 -9.84 -13.44
N LYS A 93 -6.40 -10.32 -12.21
CA LYS A 93 -5.42 -11.10 -11.45
C LYS A 93 -5.03 -12.40 -12.17
N GLN A 94 -6.01 -13.15 -12.68
CA GLN A 94 -5.79 -14.38 -13.44
C GLN A 94 -4.93 -14.13 -14.68
N ARG A 95 -5.27 -13.08 -15.43
CA ARG A 95 -4.50 -12.69 -16.62
C ARG A 95 -3.05 -12.36 -16.26
N THR A 96 -2.82 -11.60 -15.21
CA THR A 96 -1.44 -11.30 -14.76
C THR A 96 -0.70 -12.56 -14.30
N CYS A 97 -1.38 -13.51 -13.62
CA CYS A 97 -0.78 -14.80 -13.31
C CYS A 97 -0.31 -15.52 -14.57
N GLU A 98 -1.16 -15.62 -15.59
CA GLU A 98 -0.83 -16.26 -16.87
C GLU A 98 0.35 -15.58 -17.57
N GLU A 99 0.35 -14.24 -17.62
CA GLU A 99 1.42 -13.43 -18.23
C GLU A 99 2.78 -13.62 -17.53
N LEU A 100 2.79 -13.77 -16.20
CA LEU A 100 3.99 -14.00 -15.40
C LEU A 100 4.38 -15.47 -15.26
N GLY A 101 3.51 -16.39 -15.68
CA GLY A 101 3.76 -17.81 -15.52
C GLY A 101 3.49 -18.38 -14.12
N ILE A 102 2.65 -17.71 -13.34
CA ILE A 102 2.12 -18.18 -12.07
C ILE A 102 0.90 -19.07 -12.37
N GLU A 103 0.82 -20.24 -11.76
CA GLU A 103 -0.35 -21.11 -11.88
C GLU A 103 -1.55 -20.50 -11.13
N SER A 104 -2.68 -20.37 -11.82
CA SER A 104 -3.89 -19.74 -11.26
C SER A 104 -4.96 -20.79 -10.99
N PHE A 105 -5.40 -20.89 -9.75
CA PHE A 105 -6.50 -21.74 -9.32
C PHE A 105 -7.71 -20.85 -9.00
N HIS A 106 -8.77 -20.95 -9.79
CA HIS A 106 -9.96 -20.12 -9.58
C HIS A 106 -11.15 -20.93 -9.07
N HIS A 107 -11.83 -20.39 -8.07
CA HIS A 107 -12.98 -21.00 -7.44
C HIS A 107 -14.09 -19.98 -7.26
N GLU A 108 -15.19 -20.19 -7.98
CA GLU A 108 -16.44 -19.46 -7.79
C GLU A 108 -17.34 -20.28 -6.87
N ILE A 109 -17.94 -19.60 -5.90
CA ILE A 109 -18.92 -20.14 -4.96
C ILE A 109 -20.15 -19.26 -5.10
N ASP A 110 -21.31 -19.88 -5.26
CA ASP A 110 -22.59 -19.16 -5.31
C ASP A 110 -22.76 -18.36 -3.99
N PRO A 111 -23.03 -17.05 -4.05
CA PRO A 111 -23.17 -16.25 -2.84
C PRO A 111 -24.34 -16.66 -1.95
N ASP A 112 -25.32 -17.43 -2.45
CA ASP A 112 -26.41 -17.97 -1.62
C ASP A 112 -26.01 -19.25 -0.84
N GLU A 113 -24.84 -19.83 -1.12
CA GLU A 113 -24.35 -21.02 -0.40
C GLU A 113 -24.01 -20.71 1.06
N PRO A 114 -24.05 -21.71 1.96
CA PRO A 114 -23.63 -21.56 3.34
C PRO A 114 -22.15 -21.17 3.45
N ALA A 115 -21.81 -20.41 4.50
CA ALA A 115 -20.43 -19.98 4.76
C ALA A 115 -19.44 -21.15 4.88
N GLU A 116 -19.92 -22.31 5.32
CA GLU A 116 -19.17 -23.56 5.43
C GLU A 116 -18.56 -23.99 4.09
N VAL A 117 -19.23 -23.74 2.96
CA VAL A 117 -18.69 -24.09 1.62
C VAL A 117 -17.43 -23.29 1.31
N LEU A 118 -17.41 -22.00 1.68
CA LEU A 118 -16.22 -21.16 1.57
C LEU A 118 -15.11 -21.63 2.51
N PHE A 119 -15.44 -21.96 3.75
CA PHE A 119 -14.45 -22.42 4.73
C PHE A 119 -13.82 -23.76 4.33
N ASP A 120 -14.62 -24.71 3.88
CA ASP A 120 -14.14 -26.01 3.39
C ASP A 120 -13.21 -25.82 2.17
N ARG A 121 -13.55 -24.90 1.25
CA ARG A 121 -12.66 -24.58 0.13
C ARG A 121 -11.34 -23.95 0.58
N ILE A 122 -11.37 -23.04 1.57
CA ILE A 122 -10.12 -22.47 2.11
C ILE A 122 -9.26 -23.58 2.74
N ASP A 123 -9.87 -24.53 3.44
CA ASP A 123 -9.16 -25.67 4.04
C ASP A 123 -8.51 -26.58 2.99
N GLU A 124 -9.23 -26.91 1.92
CA GLU A 124 -8.68 -27.66 0.78
C GLU A 124 -7.45 -26.95 0.19
N LEU A 125 -7.55 -25.64 -0.01
CA LEU A 125 -6.46 -24.82 -0.56
C LEU A 125 -5.27 -24.68 0.40
N ASN A 126 -5.52 -24.66 1.71
CA ASN A 126 -4.48 -24.67 2.72
C ASN A 126 -3.65 -25.95 2.65
N GLU A 127 -4.28 -27.09 2.37
CA GLU A 127 -3.62 -28.40 2.29
C GLU A 127 -2.96 -28.67 0.92
N ASP A 128 -3.35 -27.96 -0.13
CA ASP A 128 -2.82 -28.18 -1.48
C ASP A 128 -1.37 -27.66 -1.63
N PRO A 129 -0.37 -28.54 -1.90
CA PRO A 129 1.02 -28.13 -2.08
C PRO A 129 1.30 -27.35 -3.38
N ALA A 130 0.37 -27.36 -4.35
CA ALA A 130 0.50 -26.54 -5.56
C ALA A 130 0.10 -25.07 -5.31
N VAL A 131 -0.66 -24.81 -4.25
CA VAL A 131 -1.14 -23.48 -3.89
C VAL A 131 -0.17 -22.84 -2.91
N HIS A 132 0.40 -21.70 -3.30
CA HIS A 132 1.37 -20.97 -2.50
C HIS A 132 0.81 -19.65 -1.94
N GLY A 133 -0.23 -19.13 -2.56
CA GLY A 133 -1.00 -17.97 -2.10
C GLY A 133 -2.49 -18.20 -2.22
N ILE A 134 -3.27 -17.67 -1.28
CA ILE A 134 -4.72 -17.69 -1.28
C ILE A 134 -5.23 -16.26 -1.15
N LEU A 135 -6.14 -15.90 -2.05
CA LEU A 135 -6.91 -14.67 -2.03
C LEU A 135 -8.39 -15.02 -1.98
N VAL A 136 -9.09 -14.59 -0.94
CA VAL A 136 -10.56 -14.55 -0.95
C VAL A 136 -10.99 -13.14 -1.33
N GLN A 137 -11.65 -13.01 -2.49
CA GLN A 137 -12.07 -11.72 -3.02
C GLN A 137 -13.15 -11.10 -2.14
N MET A 138 -12.88 -9.89 -1.65
CA MET A 138 -13.80 -9.12 -0.82
C MET A 138 -14.61 -8.14 -1.67
N PRO A 139 -15.84 -7.77 -1.25
CA PRO A 139 -16.53 -8.26 -0.06
C PRO A 139 -17.13 -9.66 -0.26
N VAL A 140 -17.07 -10.50 0.78
CA VAL A 140 -17.91 -11.70 0.90
C VAL A 140 -19.33 -11.32 1.33
N PRO A 141 -20.34 -12.20 1.16
CA PRO A 141 -21.73 -11.92 1.48
C PRO A 141 -21.94 -11.66 2.97
N ASP A 142 -23.04 -10.97 3.34
CA ASP A 142 -23.28 -10.51 4.70
C ASP A 142 -23.43 -11.64 5.75
N HIS A 143 -23.84 -12.84 5.34
CA HIS A 143 -23.91 -14.00 6.25
C HIS A 143 -22.54 -14.65 6.50
N VAL A 144 -21.51 -14.28 5.74
CA VAL A 144 -20.14 -14.77 5.90
C VAL A 144 -19.36 -13.82 6.78
N GLU A 145 -18.84 -14.34 7.89
CA GLU A 145 -18.06 -13.56 8.84
C GLU A 145 -16.66 -13.28 8.26
N LYS A 146 -16.42 -12.04 7.81
CA LYS A 146 -15.20 -11.62 7.11
C LYS A 146 -13.92 -11.97 7.87
N ARG A 147 -13.94 -11.84 9.20
CA ARG A 147 -12.75 -12.11 10.02
C ARG A 147 -12.45 -13.60 10.11
N ALA A 148 -13.47 -14.45 10.24
CA ALA A 148 -13.31 -15.90 10.17
C ALA A 148 -12.68 -16.33 8.85
N VAL A 149 -13.06 -15.72 7.72
CA VAL A 149 -12.42 -15.99 6.41
C VAL A 149 -10.92 -15.70 6.48
N LEU A 150 -10.53 -14.51 6.94
CA LEU A 150 -9.12 -14.10 7.03
C LEU A 150 -8.31 -14.94 8.02
N GLU A 151 -8.93 -15.35 9.13
CA GLU A 151 -8.31 -16.21 10.17
C GLU A 151 -8.22 -17.68 9.74
N ARG A 152 -8.96 -18.10 8.70
CA ARG A 152 -8.95 -19.49 8.20
C ARG A 152 -7.82 -19.74 7.20
N ILE A 153 -7.37 -18.72 6.48
CA ILE A 153 -6.26 -18.84 5.52
C ILE A 153 -4.96 -19.11 6.31
N ASP A 154 -4.19 -20.12 5.90
CA ASP A 154 -2.89 -20.38 6.52
C ASP A 154 -2.01 -19.12 6.44
N PRO A 155 -1.43 -18.64 7.56
CA PRO A 155 -0.59 -17.45 7.57
C PRO A 155 0.55 -17.46 6.54
N VAL A 156 1.05 -18.63 6.13
CA VAL A 156 2.08 -18.73 5.08
C VAL A 156 1.51 -18.53 3.68
N LYS A 157 0.23 -18.80 3.45
CA LYS A 157 -0.47 -18.63 2.17
C LYS A 157 -1.30 -17.33 2.07
N ASP A 158 -1.43 -16.59 3.16
CA ASP A 158 -2.08 -15.27 3.19
C ASP A 158 -1.22 -14.18 2.51
N VAL A 159 -1.21 -14.20 1.17
CA VAL A 159 -0.39 -13.31 0.32
C VAL A 159 -0.88 -11.86 0.29
N ASP A 160 -2.07 -11.58 0.82
CA ASP A 160 -2.53 -10.21 1.08
C ASP A 160 -2.09 -9.69 2.47
N GLY A 161 -1.63 -10.56 3.36
CA GLY A 161 -1.08 -10.19 4.66
C GLY A 161 -2.12 -9.74 5.69
N PHE A 162 -3.37 -10.20 5.58
CA PHE A 162 -4.48 -9.80 6.45
C PHE A 162 -4.74 -10.76 7.62
N HIS A 163 -4.17 -11.95 7.61
CA HIS A 163 -4.22 -12.88 8.73
C HIS A 163 -3.61 -12.20 9.97
N PRO A 164 -4.22 -12.28 11.17
CA PRO A 164 -3.74 -11.59 12.37
C PRO A 164 -2.27 -11.85 12.72
N GLU A 165 -1.75 -13.05 12.45
CA GLU A 165 -0.32 -13.35 12.57
C GLU A 165 0.55 -12.46 11.66
N ASN A 166 0.18 -12.31 10.39
CA ASN A 166 0.93 -11.49 9.43
C ASN A 166 0.82 -10.00 9.77
N VAL A 167 -0.36 -9.55 10.18
CA VAL A 167 -0.56 -8.19 10.71
C VAL A 167 0.32 -7.96 11.95
N GLY A 168 0.36 -8.91 12.88
CA GLY A 168 1.22 -8.84 14.07
C GLY A 168 2.71 -8.75 13.72
N LYS A 169 3.16 -9.52 12.74
CA LYS A 169 4.53 -9.47 12.20
C LYS A 169 4.84 -8.14 11.53
N LEU A 170 3.89 -7.59 10.77
CA LEU A 170 4.02 -6.25 10.20
C LEU A 170 4.24 -5.20 11.30
N VAL A 171 3.38 -5.19 12.32
CA VAL A 171 3.50 -4.25 13.45
C VAL A 171 4.82 -4.43 14.20
N ALA A 172 5.28 -5.67 14.36
CA ALA A 172 6.54 -5.99 15.04
C ALA A 172 7.80 -5.65 14.22
N GLY A 173 7.65 -5.22 12.95
CA GLY A 173 8.76 -4.86 12.07
C GLY A 173 9.47 -6.06 11.43
N ASN A 174 8.79 -7.21 11.32
CA ASN A 174 9.30 -8.41 10.67
C ASN A 174 8.26 -9.04 9.73
N ALA A 175 7.59 -8.20 8.94
CA ALA A 175 6.52 -8.58 8.02
C ALA A 175 6.90 -9.79 7.14
N ARG A 176 6.09 -10.86 7.20
CA ARG A 176 6.17 -11.95 6.21
C ARG A 176 5.70 -11.43 4.85
N TYR A 177 4.51 -10.85 4.83
CA TYR A 177 3.96 -10.15 3.68
C TYR A 177 3.66 -8.71 4.09
N LYS A 178 3.98 -7.77 3.21
CA LYS A 178 3.45 -6.40 3.31
C LYS A 178 2.14 -6.38 2.53
N PRO A 179 1.04 -5.84 3.08
CA PRO A 179 -0.22 -5.77 2.35
C PRO A 179 -0.08 -5.08 1.00
N CYS A 180 -0.74 -5.64 -0.02
CA CYS A 180 -0.45 -5.36 -1.43
C CYS A 180 -0.55 -3.87 -1.76
N THR A 181 -1.66 -3.23 -1.42
CA THR A 181 -1.88 -1.80 -1.73
C THR A 181 -0.88 -0.90 -0.98
N PRO A 182 -0.71 -0.99 0.35
CA PRO A 182 0.31 -0.22 1.07
C PRO A 182 1.76 -0.47 0.62
N HIS A 183 2.09 -1.72 0.27
CA HIS A 183 3.41 -2.03 -0.28
C HIS A 183 3.61 -1.39 -1.66
N GLY A 184 2.56 -1.40 -2.48
CA GLY A 184 2.52 -0.72 -3.78
C GLY A 184 2.78 0.77 -3.66
N VAL A 185 2.21 1.42 -2.64
CA VAL A 185 2.50 2.84 -2.33
C VAL A 185 3.99 3.03 -1.98
N GLN A 186 4.59 2.20 -1.12
CA GLN A 186 6.03 2.31 -0.83
C GLN A 186 6.89 2.16 -2.10
N LYS A 187 6.57 1.19 -2.97
CA LYS A 187 7.30 0.96 -4.22
C LYS A 187 7.16 2.12 -5.19
N MET A 188 5.95 2.68 -5.28
CA MET A 188 5.67 3.86 -6.09
C MET A 188 6.43 5.09 -5.60
N LEU A 189 6.45 5.36 -4.29
CA LEU A 189 7.23 6.46 -3.74
C LEU A 189 8.73 6.28 -4.03
N ALA A 190 9.25 5.06 -3.87
CA ALA A 190 10.65 4.76 -4.15
C ALA A 190 11.00 4.93 -5.64
N ALA A 191 10.13 4.52 -6.56
CA ALA A 191 10.35 4.65 -8.00
C ALA A 191 10.43 6.11 -8.47
N TYR A 192 9.86 7.04 -7.71
CA TYR A 192 9.89 8.48 -7.97
C TYR A 192 10.88 9.25 -7.07
N ASP A 193 11.79 8.54 -6.38
CA ASP A 193 12.77 9.11 -5.46
C ASP A 193 12.15 9.96 -4.33
N ILE A 194 10.94 9.59 -3.89
CA ILE A 194 10.22 10.30 -2.82
C ILE A 194 10.60 9.67 -1.48
N GLU A 195 11.51 10.33 -0.78
CA GLU A 195 11.99 9.91 0.54
C GLU A 195 10.88 9.99 1.60
N THR A 196 10.73 8.92 2.39
CA THR A 196 9.84 8.85 3.55
C THR A 196 10.54 9.19 4.86
N GLU A 197 11.87 9.05 4.90
CA GLU A 197 12.66 9.26 6.12
C GLU A 197 12.54 10.70 6.62
N GLY A 198 12.11 10.85 7.88
CA GLY A 198 11.98 12.14 8.54
C GLY A 198 10.82 13.01 8.03
N ARG A 199 9.99 12.51 7.10
CA ARG A 199 8.82 13.23 6.56
C ARG A 199 7.61 13.11 7.45
N ASP A 200 6.74 14.12 7.39
CA ASP A 200 5.41 14.08 7.98
C ASP A 200 4.44 13.39 7.00
N ALA A 201 4.10 12.13 7.29
CA ALA A 201 3.16 11.34 6.49
C ALA A 201 1.75 11.36 7.12
N VAL A 202 0.75 11.74 6.35
CA VAL A 202 -0.65 11.74 6.78
C VAL A 202 -1.44 10.71 6.01
N VAL A 203 -2.03 9.75 6.72
CA VAL A 203 -2.89 8.72 6.13
C VAL A 203 -4.34 9.04 6.49
N VAL A 204 -5.16 9.37 5.50
CA VAL A 204 -6.59 9.63 5.68
C VAL A 204 -7.35 8.35 5.40
N GLY A 205 -7.74 7.65 6.45
CA GLY A 205 -8.33 6.32 6.36
C GLY A 205 -7.68 5.37 7.35
N ARG A 206 -8.48 4.48 7.95
CA ARG A 206 -8.00 3.50 8.95
C ARG A 206 -8.62 2.11 8.74
N SER A 207 -8.87 1.76 7.49
CA SER A 207 -9.30 0.41 7.13
C SER A 207 -8.23 -0.62 7.54
N ASP A 208 -8.67 -1.86 7.76
CA ASP A 208 -7.77 -2.94 8.15
C ASP A 208 -6.82 -3.35 7.01
N ILE A 209 -7.20 -3.09 5.77
CA ILE A 209 -6.49 -3.54 4.58
C ILE A 209 -5.57 -2.49 3.94
N VAL A 210 -5.82 -1.19 4.15
CA VAL A 210 -5.01 -0.10 3.58
C VAL A 210 -4.51 0.86 4.64
N GLY A 211 -5.40 1.58 5.32
CA GLY A 211 -5.01 2.72 6.16
C GLY A 211 -4.13 2.33 7.36
N LYS A 212 -4.54 1.31 8.13
CA LYS A 212 -3.74 0.84 9.28
C LYS A 212 -2.40 0.22 8.83
N PRO A 213 -2.33 -0.68 7.83
CA PRO A 213 -1.04 -1.19 7.41
C PRO A 213 -0.13 -0.13 6.79
N MET A 214 -0.66 0.84 6.03
CA MET A 214 0.13 1.94 5.48
C MET A 214 0.80 2.75 6.60
N ALA A 215 0.04 3.09 7.64
CA ALA A 215 0.60 3.77 8.80
C ALA A 215 1.68 2.93 9.49
N ASN A 216 1.48 1.62 9.63
CA ASN A 216 2.47 0.72 10.22
C ASN A 216 3.74 0.59 9.36
N LEU A 217 3.64 0.67 8.03
CA LEU A 217 4.79 0.67 7.12
C LEU A 217 5.59 1.96 7.23
N PHE A 218 4.92 3.12 7.26
CA PHE A 218 5.59 4.42 7.36
C PHE A 218 6.37 4.61 8.66
N ILE A 219 5.90 4.03 9.77
CA ILE A 219 6.61 4.12 11.06
C ILE A 219 7.73 3.07 11.23
N GLN A 220 7.90 2.14 10.28
CA GLN A 220 8.96 1.13 10.40
C GLN A 220 10.33 1.76 10.38
N ARG A 221 11.28 1.14 11.09
CA ARG A 221 12.70 1.50 11.01
C ARG A 221 13.36 0.76 9.85
N ASP A 222 12.95 1.09 8.63
CA ASP A 222 13.36 0.40 7.40
C ASP A 222 13.22 1.35 6.19
N ASP A 223 13.72 0.92 5.03
CA ASP A 223 13.56 1.64 3.78
C ASP A 223 12.06 1.77 3.41
N GLY A 224 11.66 2.98 2.99
CA GLY A 224 10.24 3.32 2.80
C GLY A 224 9.47 3.61 4.09
N GLY A 225 10.15 3.61 5.25
CA GLY A 225 9.62 3.96 6.57
C GLY A 225 10.27 5.22 7.15
N ASN A 226 10.44 5.24 8.48
CA ASN A 226 11.01 6.34 9.26
C ASN A 226 10.26 7.69 9.16
N ALA A 227 8.98 7.68 8.77
CA ALA A 227 8.15 8.88 8.73
C ALA A 227 7.48 9.13 10.08
N THR A 228 7.26 10.41 10.40
CA THR A 228 6.32 10.81 11.46
C THR A 228 4.90 10.66 10.90
N THR A 229 4.14 9.67 11.40
CA THR A 229 2.85 9.34 10.80
C THR A 229 1.66 9.83 11.63
N THR A 230 0.74 10.55 10.98
CA THR A 230 -0.58 10.91 11.52
C THR A 230 -1.68 10.13 10.79
N VAL A 231 -2.57 9.48 11.55
CA VAL A 231 -3.73 8.76 10.98
C VAL A 231 -4.99 9.56 11.22
N CYS A 232 -5.66 9.92 10.12
CA CYS A 232 -6.92 10.66 10.10
C CYS A 232 -8.09 9.74 9.77
N HIS A 233 -9.30 10.13 10.18
CA HIS A 233 -10.53 9.35 9.99
C HIS A 233 -11.78 10.23 10.15
N SER A 234 -12.97 9.66 9.96
CA SER A 234 -14.26 10.38 10.04
C SER A 234 -14.57 11.09 11.37
N ARG A 235 -13.80 10.83 12.44
CA ARG A 235 -13.88 11.53 13.74
C ARG A 235 -12.70 12.46 14.03
N THR A 236 -11.90 12.77 13.01
CA THR A 236 -10.78 13.71 13.15
C THR A 236 -11.33 15.12 13.12
N ASP A 237 -11.08 15.89 14.16
CA ASP A 237 -11.38 17.32 14.18
C ASP A 237 -10.40 18.06 13.27
N ASP A 238 -10.91 18.97 12.45
CA ASP A 238 -10.16 19.78 11.48
C ASP A 238 -9.19 18.94 10.62
N LEU A 239 -9.78 18.06 9.82
CA LEU A 239 -9.04 17.21 8.89
C LEU A 239 -8.09 18.02 7.99
N ALA A 240 -8.57 19.17 7.49
CA ALA A 240 -7.82 20.04 6.59
C ALA A 240 -6.54 20.60 7.24
N ALA A 241 -6.58 20.96 8.53
CA ALA A 241 -5.37 21.37 9.25
C ALA A 241 -4.31 20.25 9.27
N LYS A 242 -4.73 18.99 9.43
CA LYS A 242 -3.81 17.84 9.45
C LYS A 242 -3.24 17.51 8.07
N THR A 243 -4.07 17.49 7.04
CA THR A 243 -3.62 17.15 5.69
C THR A 243 -2.72 18.23 5.09
N ARG A 244 -2.89 19.52 5.46
CA ARG A 244 -1.98 20.60 5.03
C ARG A 244 -0.58 20.52 5.62
N GLU A 245 -0.40 19.82 6.74
CA GLU A 245 0.91 19.59 7.37
C GLU A 245 1.68 18.43 6.71
N ALA A 246 1.07 17.69 5.78
CA ALA A 246 1.66 16.49 5.19
C ALA A 246 2.75 16.83 4.15
N ASP A 247 3.93 16.24 4.29
CA ASP A 247 4.88 16.07 3.19
C ASP A 247 4.38 14.98 2.23
N ILE A 248 3.79 13.92 2.79
CA ILE A 248 3.21 12.79 2.04
C ILE A 248 1.78 12.57 2.54
N LEU A 249 0.79 12.79 1.67
CA LEU A 249 -0.62 12.59 1.94
C LEU A 249 -1.13 11.35 1.23
N VAL A 250 -1.57 10.35 1.99
CA VAL A 250 -2.21 9.14 1.45
C VAL A 250 -3.72 9.21 1.73
N ALA A 251 -4.54 9.32 0.68
CA ALA A 251 -5.99 9.31 0.77
C ALA A 251 -6.53 7.88 0.53
N ALA A 252 -7.17 7.31 1.55
CA ALA A 252 -7.70 5.94 1.57
C ALA A 252 -8.99 5.84 2.40
N ALA A 253 -9.87 6.83 2.23
CA ALA A 253 -11.13 6.98 2.92
C ALA A 253 -12.31 6.29 2.20
N GLY A 254 -12.23 6.12 0.88
CA GLY A 254 -13.32 5.60 0.05
C GLY A 254 -14.49 6.59 -0.06
N VAL A 255 -14.18 7.88 -0.20
CA VAL A 255 -15.15 8.96 -0.35
C VAL A 255 -14.69 9.84 -1.51
N PRO A 256 -15.45 9.89 -2.63
CA PRO A 256 -15.04 10.61 -3.83
C PRO A 256 -14.71 12.07 -3.52
N GLU A 257 -13.56 12.53 -4.02
CA GLU A 257 -13.14 13.94 -4.00
C GLU A 257 -13.24 14.63 -2.63
N MET A 258 -13.10 13.87 -1.55
CA MET A 258 -13.18 14.37 -0.18
C MET A 258 -12.01 15.31 0.16
N ILE A 259 -10.84 15.08 -0.44
CA ILE A 259 -9.65 15.89 -0.26
C ILE A 259 -9.51 16.84 -1.45
N ASP A 260 -9.72 18.12 -1.23
CA ASP A 260 -9.52 19.17 -2.24
C ASP A 260 -8.15 19.85 -2.11
N GLY A 261 -7.84 20.75 -3.05
CA GLY A 261 -6.59 21.51 -3.06
C GLY A 261 -6.40 22.43 -1.84
N GLU A 262 -7.45 22.85 -1.14
CA GLU A 262 -7.30 23.65 0.10
C GLU A 262 -6.83 22.80 1.29
N MET A 263 -7.00 21.48 1.18
CA MET A 263 -6.54 20.50 2.16
C MET A 263 -5.12 20.01 1.92
N VAL A 264 -4.49 20.37 0.79
CA VAL A 264 -3.14 19.91 0.40
C VAL A 264 -2.10 20.99 0.72
N GLY A 265 -1.01 20.58 1.38
CA GLY A 265 0.15 21.44 1.63
C GLY A 265 0.93 21.75 0.35
N GLU A 266 1.50 22.95 0.25
CA GLU A 266 2.31 23.34 -0.91
C GLU A 266 3.55 22.43 -1.01
N GLY A 267 3.74 21.78 -2.17
CA GLY A 267 4.84 20.87 -2.41
C GLY A 267 4.66 19.44 -1.87
N ALA A 268 3.49 19.10 -1.32
CA ALA A 268 3.21 17.75 -0.83
C ALA A 268 3.21 16.70 -1.95
N THR A 269 3.55 15.46 -1.62
CA THR A 269 3.24 14.29 -2.46
C THR A 269 1.87 13.76 -2.09
N VAL A 270 0.98 13.59 -3.08
CA VAL A 270 -0.38 13.10 -2.88
C VAL A 270 -0.56 11.73 -3.53
N VAL A 271 -0.89 10.73 -2.72
CA VAL A 271 -1.19 9.36 -3.16
C VAL A 271 -2.66 9.09 -2.90
N ASP A 272 -3.43 9.01 -3.98
CA ASP A 272 -4.84 8.67 -3.97
C ASP A 272 -5.02 7.17 -4.17
N VAL A 273 -5.41 6.49 -3.09
CA VAL A 273 -5.70 5.06 -3.06
C VAL A 273 -7.19 4.80 -3.31
N GLY A 274 -8.03 5.82 -3.16
CA GLY A 274 -9.47 5.72 -3.33
C GLY A 274 -9.86 5.26 -4.73
N ILE A 275 -10.88 4.43 -4.82
CA ILE A 275 -11.51 4.09 -6.10
C ILE A 275 -13.02 4.04 -5.90
N ASN A 276 -13.70 5.02 -6.45
CA ASN A 276 -15.13 5.21 -6.28
C ASN A 276 -15.79 5.22 -7.65
N ARG A 277 -16.93 4.53 -7.79
CA ARG A 277 -17.78 4.59 -8.99
C ARG A 277 -18.76 5.74 -8.83
N VAL A 278 -18.71 6.69 -9.76
CA VAL A 278 -19.64 7.83 -9.83
C VAL A 278 -20.44 7.73 -11.12
N ASP A 279 -21.75 7.98 -11.06
CA ASP A 279 -22.61 7.94 -12.25
C ASP A 279 -22.13 8.95 -13.30
N ALA A 280 -22.01 8.51 -14.55
CA ALA A 280 -21.50 9.34 -15.65
C ALA A 280 -22.30 9.10 -16.93
N ASP A 281 -22.48 10.15 -17.72
CA ASP A 281 -23.15 10.09 -19.03
C ASP A 281 -22.17 9.60 -20.11
N ASN A 282 -21.77 8.32 -20.01
CA ASN A 282 -20.87 7.63 -20.94
C ASN A 282 -21.37 6.20 -21.23
N GLU A 283 -20.72 5.49 -22.15
CA GLU A 283 -21.12 4.13 -22.55
C GLU A 283 -21.16 3.12 -21.40
N LYS A 284 -20.36 3.34 -20.35
CA LYS A 284 -20.30 2.49 -19.16
C LYS A 284 -21.31 2.88 -18.08
N GLY A 285 -21.90 4.07 -18.18
CA GLY A 285 -22.82 4.65 -17.18
C GLY A 285 -22.14 5.14 -15.89
N TYR A 286 -20.81 5.01 -15.78
CA TYR A 286 -20.05 5.44 -14.61
C TYR A 286 -18.61 5.83 -14.97
N GLU A 287 -17.98 6.58 -14.08
CA GLU A 287 -16.56 6.88 -14.07
C GLU A 287 -15.91 6.48 -12.75
N LEU A 288 -14.58 6.31 -12.76
CA LEU A 288 -13.81 5.99 -11.58
C LEU A 288 -13.11 7.25 -11.10
N VAL A 289 -13.42 7.66 -9.87
CA VAL A 289 -12.86 8.85 -9.23
C VAL A 289 -12.21 8.44 -7.91
N GLY A 290 -11.09 9.09 -7.59
CA GLY A 290 -10.38 8.85 -6.34
C GLY A 290 -10.99 9.59 -5.15
N ASP A 291 -10.31 9.54 -4.02
CA ASP A 291 -10.69 10.29 -2.81
C ASP A 291 -10.22 11.76 -2.85
N VAL A 292 -9.41 12.12 -3.84
CA VAL A 292 -8.82 13.44 -4.04
C VAL A 292 -9.45 14.11 -5.26
N ASP A 293 -9.85 15.37 -5.14
CA ASP A 293 -10.10 16.23 -6.30
C ASP A 293 -8.75 16.52 -6.97
N PHE A 294 -8.47 15.74 -8.01
CA PHE A 294 -7.18 15.70 -8.67
C PHE A 294 -6.76 17.06 -9.24
N GLU A 295 -7.68 17.78 -9.88
CA GLU A 295 -7.33 19.04 -10.54
C GLU A 295 -6.96 20.12 -9.52
N SER A 296 -7.73 20.27 -8.43
CA SER A 296 -7.41 21.26 -7.40
C SER A 296 -6.18 20.87 -6.57
N ALA A 297 -6.01 19.58 -6.23
CA ALA A 297 -4.84 19.10 -5.49
C ALA A 297 -3.53 19.23 -6.30
N LYS A 298 -3.60 19.00 -7.61
CA LYS A 298 -2.46 19.12 -8.53
C LYS A 298 -1.87 20.53 -8.55
N GLU A 299 -2.66 21.58 -8.32
CA GLU A 299 -2.15 22.96 -8.24
C GLU A 299 -1.20 23.18 -7.03
N LYS A 300 -1.26 22.29 -6.02
CA LYS A 300 -0.47 22.36 -4.78
C LYS A 300 0.63 21.32 -4.69
N ALA A 301 0.34 20.12 -5.15
CA ALA A 301 1.22 18.97 -4.99
C ALA A 301 2.50 19.13 -5.82
N SER A 302 3.63 18.63 -5.29
CA SER A 302 4.84 18.43 -6.09
C SER A 302 4.74 17.17 -6.95
N ALA A 303 4.08 16.14 -6.43
CA ALA A 303 3.77 14.90 -7.13
C ALA A 303 2.38 14.37 -6.75
N ILE A 304 1.64 13.80 -7.69
CA ILE A 304 0.29 13.28 -7.45
C ILE A 304 -0.01 12.04 -8.30
N THR A 305 -0.68 11.06 -7.71
CA THR A 305 -1.17 9.88 -8.45
C THR A 305 -2.53 10.16 -9.11
N PRO A 306 -2.77 9.75 -10.36
CA PRO A 306 -4.09 9.82 -10.96
C PRO A 306 -4.98 8.66 -10.50
N VAL A 307 -6.30 8.84 -10.57
CA VAL A 307 -7.27 7.75 -10.49
C VAL A 307 -8.16 7.80 -11.74
N PRO A 308 -8.22 6.74 -12.56
CA PRO A 308 -7.42 5.50 -12.49
C PRO A 308 -5.96 5.67 -12.93
N GLY A 309 -5.14 4.62 -12.75
CA GLY A 309 -3.75 4.57 -13.22
C GLY A 309 -2.69 4.86 -12.16
N GLY A 310 -3.10 5.23 -10.94
CA GLY A 310 -2.22 5.36 -9.77
C GLY A 310 -2.04 4.02 -9.05
N VAL A 311 -2.64 3.86 -7.87
CA VAL A 311 -2.32 2.75 -6.95
C VAL A 311 -2.88 1.38 -7.38
N GLY A 312 -3.96 1.36 -8.17
CA GLY A 312 -4.65 0.13 -8.58
C GLY A 312 -3.75 -0.93 -9.22
N PRO A 313 -3.01 -0.61 -10.31
CA PRO A 313 -2.08 -1.55 -10.97
C PRO A 313 -1.06 -2.17 -10.01
N LEU A 314 -0.53 -1.38 -9.06
CA LEU A 314 0.45 -1.86 -8.08
C LEU A 314 -0.15 -2.89 -7.13
N THR A 315 -1.44 -2.80 -6.83
CA THR A 315 -2.11 -3.78 -5.96
C THR A 315 -2.02 -5.19 -6.56
N ILE A 316 -2.21 -5.34 -7.87
CA ILE A 316 -2.09 -6.63 -8.55
C ILE A 316 -0.62 -7.06 -8.63
N ALA A 317 0.29 -6.14 -9.01
CA ALA A 317 1.72 -6.44 -9.07
C ALA A 317 2.26 -6.94 -7.71
N MET A 318 1.83 -6.34 -6.61
CA MET A 318 2.21 -6.74 -5.24
C MET A 318 1.59 -8.06 -4.81
N LEU A 319 0.41 -8.42 -5.32
CA LEU A 319 -0.16 -9.74 -5.08
C LEU A 319 0.70 -10.83 -5.75
N MET A 320 1.17 -10.59 -6.97
CA MET A 320 2.08 -11.51 -7.67
C MET A 320 3.42 -11.60 -6.96
N TYR A 321 3.97 -10.45 -6.53
CA TYR A 321 5.17 -10.37 -5.70
C TYR A 321 5.04 -11.24 -4.44
N ASN A 322 3.95 -11.08 -3.68
CA ASN A 322 3.75 -11.83 -2.45
C ASN A 322 3.49 -13.32 -2.74
N THR A 323 2.87 -13.67 -3.86
CA THR A 323 2.70 -15.07 -4.30
C THR A 323 4.04 -15.73 -4.59
N VAL A 324 4.93 -15.06 -5.33
CA VAL A 324 6.29 -15.55 -5.60
C VAL A 324 7.09 -15.65 -4.29
N LYS A 325 6.96 -14.67 -3.40
CA LYS A 325 7.53 -14.74 -2.05
C LYS A 325 7.02 -15.95 -1.27
N GLY A 326 5.71 -16.21 -1.33
CA GLY A 326 5.10 -17.35 -0.67
C GLY A 326 5.58 -18.68 -1.21
N ALA A 327 5.75 -18.79 -2.54
CA ALA A 327 6.32 -19.98 -3.18
C ALA A 327 7.78 -20.20 -2.75
N SER A 328 8.59 -19.15 -2.72
CA SER A 328 9.97 -19.19 -2.22
C SER A 328 10.04 -19.67 -0.76
N LEU A 329 9.22 -19.09 0.13
CA LEU A 329 9.21 -19.45 1.56
C LEU A 329 8.79 -20.91 1.80
N GLN A 330 7.82 -21.42 1.04
CA GLN A 330 7.28 -22.77 1.21
C GLN A 330 8.16 -23.86 0.58
N SER A 331 8.82 -23.54 -0.54
CA SER A 331 9.75 -24.47 -1.22
C SER A 331 11.18 -24.42 -0.68
N GLY A 332 11.57 -23.31 -0.04
CA GLY A 332 12.94 -23.06 0.40
C GLY A 332 13.89 -22.60 -0.71
N VAL A 333 13.38 -22.35 -1.92
CA VAL A 333 14.15 -21.80 -3.04
C VAL A 333 14.22 -20.28 -2.89
N PRO A 334 15.41 -19.67 -2.71
CA PRO A 334 15.52 -18.23 -2.51
C PRO A 334 15.29 -17.47 -3.82
N VAL A 335 14.63 -16.32 -3.72
CA VAL A 335 14.48 -15.35 -4.81
C VAL A 335 14.81 -13.95 -4.31
N ASP A 336 15.47 -13.16 -5.15
CA ASP A 336 15.77 -11.75 -4.89
C ASP A 336 14.65 -10.88 -5.47
N LEU A 337 13.59 -10.73 -4.70
CA LEU A 337 12.44 -9.91 -5.09
C LEU A 337 12.79 -8.41 -5.09
N PRO A 338 12.21 -7.64 -6.02
CA PRO A 338 12.53 -6.22 -6.18
C PRO A 338 12.06 -5.30 -5.04
#